data_AF-A0A1E7IDM0-F1
#
_entry.id   AF-A0A1E7IDM0-F1
#
_cell.length_a   1.000
_cell.length_b   1.000
_cell.length_c   1.000
_cell.angle_alpha   90.00
_cell.angle_beta   90.00
_cell.angle_gamma   90.00
#
_symmetry.space_group_name_H-M   'P 1'
#
loop_
_entity.id
_entity.type
_entity.pdbx_description
1 polymer ?
#
loop_
_entity_poly.entity_id
_entity_poly.type
_entity_poly.pdbx_seq_one_letter_code
_entity_poly.pdbx_strand_id
1 'polypeptide(L)'
;DTTSLASLTAGNIAATGGLAKLIGEKEFSILFHEGEKDNIHISIIAGRVILVVIFDHRSSLGLVRLRVKKASDALGNVFGELTRKSASIGSRSGPQNPFAEISDDDIDNLFS
;
A
#
# COMPACT_ATOMS: atom_id res chain seq x y z
N ASP A 1 3.62 1.60 16.60
CA ASP A 1 3.90 2.66 15.62
C ASP A 1 3.57 2.14 14.22
N THR A 2 2.70 2.84 13.49
CA THR A 2 2.25 2.46 12.15
C THR A 2 3.32 2.71 11.09
N THR A 3 4.23 3.67 11.30
CA THR A 3 5.30 3.99 10.35
C THR A 3 6.33 2.86 10.31
N SER A 4 6.76 2.40 11.49
CA SER A 4 7.63 1.22 11.61
C SER A 4 7.02 -0.02 10.98
N LEU A 5 5.72 -0.27 11.21
CA LEU A 5 5.01 -1.40 10.61
C LEU A 5 4.99 -1.31 9.08
N ALA A 6 4.76 -0.12 8.52
CA ALA A 6 4.78 0.10 7.07
C ALA A 6 6.15 -0.22 6.46
N SER A 7 7.23 0.29 7.06
CA SER A 7 8.61 0.02 6.61
C SER A 7 8.97 -1.47 6.66
N LEU A 8 8.64 -2.15 7.77
CA LEU A 8 8.89 -3.58 7.92
C LEU A 8 8.09 -4.41 6.91
N THR A 9 6.81 -4.06 6.70
CA THR A 9 5.95 -4.74 5.72
C THR A 9 6.49 -4.56 4.31
N ALA A 10 6.91 -3.34 3.93
CA ALA A 10 7.50 -3.08 2.63
C ALA A 10 8.78 -3.90 2.41
N GLY A 11 9.66 -3.96 3.42
CA GLY A 11 10.85 -4.81 3.41
C GLY A 11 10.53 -6.30 3.23
N ASN A 12 9.51 -6.79 3.93
CA ASN A 12 9.04 -8.18 3.81
C ASN A 12 8.54 -8.50 2.38
N ILE A 13 7.72 -7.62 1.79
CA ILE A 13 7.23 -7.79 0.41
C ILE A 13 8.40 -7.78 -0.59
N ALA A 14 9.37 -6.87 -0.42
CA ALA A 14 10.54 -6.80 -1.30
C ALA A 14 11.38 -8.10 -1.23
N ALA A 15 11.63 -8.62 -0.03
CA ALA A 15 12.38 -9.85 0.18
C ALA A 15 11.66 -11.08 -0.40
N THR A 16 10.35 -11.20 -0.13
CA THR A 16 9.53 -12.32 -0.65
C THR A 16 9.31 -12.24 -2.16
N GLY A 17 9.40 -11.06 -2.78
CA GLY A 17 9.50 -10.92 -4.23
C GLY A 17 10.75 -11.57 -4.82
N GLY A 18 11.88 -11.55 -4.09
CA GLY A 18 13.08 -12.32 -4.47
C GLY A 18 12.84 -13.83 -4.43
N LEU A 19 12.16 -14.31 -3.39
CA LEU A 19 11.77 -15.72 -3.27
C LEU A 19 10.83 -16.16 -4.40
N ALA A 20 9.83 -15.34 -4.75
CA ALA A 20 8.91 -15.62 -5.84
C ALA A 20 9.67 -15.86 -7.17
N LYS A 21 10.62 -14.98 -7.50
CA LYS A 21 11.45 -15.12 -8.70
C LYS A 21 12.27 -16.41 -8.72
N LEU A 22 12.83 -16.80 -7.56
CA LEU A 22 13.63 -18.04 -7.45
C LEU A 22 12.82 -19.29 -7.77
N ILE A 23 11.51 -19.29 -7.48
CA ILE A 23 10.63 -20.43 -7.75
C ILE A 23 9.80 -20.27 -9.03
N GLY A 24 10.08 -19.24 -9.84
CA GLY A 24 9.39 -18.98 -11.10
C GLY A 24 8.01 -18.29 -10.96
N GLU A 25 7.69 -17.79 -9.78
CA GLU A 25 6.47 -17.01 -9.53
C GLU A 25 6.69 -15.52 -9.81
N LYS A 26 5.62 -14.84 -10.24
CA LYS A 26 5.67 -13.39 -10.46
C LYS A 26 5.82 -12.64 -9.13
N GLU A 27 4.96 -12.97 -8.16
CA GLU A 27 4.93 -12.41 -6.81
C GLU A 27 4.00 -13.23 -5.91
N PHE A 28 4.22 -13.17 -4.59
CA PHE A 28 3.22 -13.62 -3.62
C PHE A 28 2.23 -12.48 -3.36
N SER A 29 1.05 -12.57 -3.96
CA SER A 29 0.01 -11.54 -3.84
C SER A 29 -0.65 -11.47 -2.46
N ILE A 30 -0.55 -12.55 -1.68
CA ILE A 30 -1.11 -12.67 -0.32
C ILE A 30 -0.08 -13.36 0.57
N LEU A 31 0.23 -12.74 1.72
CA LEU A 31 1.05 -13.35 2.76
C LEU A 31 0.23 -13.44 4.05
N PHE A 32 0.42 -14.54 4.78
CA PHE A 32 -0.21 -14.76 6.08
C PHE A 32 0.85 -15.17 7.09
N HIS A 33 0.90 -14.46 8.22
CA HIS A 33 1.77 -14.76 9.34
C HIS A 33 0.90 -15.09 10.53
N GLU A 34 1.05 -16.31 11.05
CA GLU A 34 0.36 -16.77 12.24
C GLU A 34 1.17 -16.38 13.47
N GLY A 35 0.51 -15.79 14.46
CA GLY A 35 1.13 -15.44 15.74
C GLY A 35 0.37 -16.07 16.90
N GLU A 36 0.98 -16.07 18.09
CA GLU A 36 0.37 -16.66 19.28
C GLU A 36 -0.90 -15.93 19.74
N LYS A 37 -0.99 -14.62 19.47
CA LYS A 37 -2.12 -13.77 19.87
C LYS A 37 -2.86 -13.18 18.68
N ASP A 38 -2.09 -12.58 17.78
CA ASP A 38 -2.58 -11.88 16.61
C ASP A 38 -1.93 -12.43 15.35
N ASN A 39 -2.71 -12.46 14.29
CA ASN A 39 -2.29 -12.86 12.96
C ASN A 39 -2.18 -11.64 12.05
N ILE A 40 -1.31 -11.73 11.04
CA ILE A 40 -1.11 -10.67 10.06
C ILE A 40 -1.42 -11.19 8.66
N HIS A 41 -2.38 -10.56 8.00
CA HIS A 41 -2.70 -10.77 6.60
C HIS A 41 -2.23 -9.58 5.77
N ILE A 42 -1.37 -9.83 4.79
CA ILE A 42 -0.82 -8.81 3.89
C ILE A 42 -1.32 -9.12 2.49
N SER A 43 -1.77 -8.10 1.76
CA SER A 43 -2.23 -8.23 0.38
C SER A 43 -1.74 -7.09 -0.49
N ILE A 44 -1.29 -7.43 -1.69
CA ILE A 44 -0.94 -6.45 -2.73
C ILE A 44 -2.20 -6.12 -3.52
N ILE A 45 -2.59 -4.85 -3.52
CA ILE A 45 -3.78 -4.33 -4.22
C ILE A 45 -3.32 -3.54 -5.44
N ALA A 46 -3.89 -3.90 -6.60
CA ALA A 46 -3.63 -3.26 -7.89
C ALA A 46 -2.14 -3.14 -8.28
N GLY A 47 -1.27 -3.97 -7.69
CA GLY A 47 0.18 -4.01 -7.94
C GLY A 47 0.96 -2.80 -7.39
N ARG A 48 0.35 -1.97 -6.53
CA ARG A 48 0.98 -0.71 -6.06
C ARG A 48 0.83 -0.47 -4.56
N VAL A 49 -0.26 -0.97 -3.97
CA VAL A 49 -0.62 -0.68 -2.57
C VAL A 49 -0.56 -1.96 -1.75
N ILE A 50 0.00 -1.88 -0.56
CA ILE A 50 0.04 -2.98 0.39
C ILE A 50 -1.03 -2.74 1.45
N LEU A 51 -1.99 -3.66 1.57
CA LEU A 51 -2.98 -3.67 2.65
C LEU A 51 -2.55 -4.67 3.72
N VAL A 52 -2.39 -4.17 4.95
CA VAL A 52 -2.07 -4.97 6.13
C VAL A 52 -3.30 -5.04 7.04
N VAL A 53 -3.68 -6.24 7.44
CA VAL A 53 -4.75 -6.49 8.41
C VAL A 53 -4.18 -7.33 9.55
N ILE A 54 -4.27 -6.79 10.77
CA ILE A 54 -3.92 -7.50 12.01
C ILE A 54 -5.22 -7.90 12.69
N PHE A 55 -5.34 -9.16 13.10
CA PHE A 55 -6.57 -9.68 13.70
C PHE A 55 -6.28 -10.79 14.71
N ASP A 56 -7.10 -10.86 15.75
CA ASP A 56 -7.01 -11.91 16.77
C ASP A 56 -7.68 -13.22 16.33
N HIS A 57 -7.51 -14.27 17.14
CA HIS A 57 -8.07 -15.60 16.94
C HIS A 57 -9.62 -15.67 16.91
N ARG A 58 -10.33 -14.60 17.29
CA ARG A 58 -11.80 -14.56 17.20
C ARG A 58 -12.26 -14.35 15.76
N SER A 59 -11.38 -13.87 14.89
CA SER A 59 -11.62 -13.71 13.46
C SER A 59 -10.96 -14.85 12.67
N SER A 60 -11.75 -15.59 11.89
CA SER A 60 -11.20 -16.65 11.03
C SER A 60 -10.47 -16.06 9.81
N LEU A 61 -9.40 -16.71 9.37
CA LEU A 61 -8.67 -16.33 8.15
C LEU A 61 -9.60 -16.25 6.93
N GLY A 62 -10.58 -17.16 6.83
CA GLY A 62 -11.57 -17.14 5.75
C GLY A 62 -12.43 -15.87 5.74
N LEU A 63 -12.88 -15.41 6.91
CA LEU A 63 -13.66 -14.18 7.03
C LEU A 63 -12.80 -12.95 6.68
N VAL A 64 -11.55 -12.92 7.16
CA VAL A 64 -10.60 -11.84 6.85
C VAL A 64 -10.36 -11.77 5.34
N ARG A 65 -10.07 -12.90 4.69
CA ARG A 65 -9.89 -12.97 3.23
C ARG A 65 -11.12 -12.48 2.47
N LEU A 66 -12.32 -12.85 2.89
CA LEU A 66 -13.56 -12.37 2.27
C LEU A 66 -13.70 -10.85 2.38
N ARG A 67 -13.40 -10.28 3.55
CA ARG A 67 -13.47 -8.83 3.79
C ARG A 67 -12.40 -8.08 3.02
N VAL A 68 -11.17 -8.59 3.00
CA VAL A 68 -10.06 -8.03 2.23
C VAL A 68 -10.39 -8.02 0.74
N LYS A 69 -10.93 -9.11 0.18
CA LYS A 69 -11.34 -9.14 -1.22
C LYS A 69 -12.32 -8.00 -1.57
N LYS A 70 -13.38 -7.82 -0.78
CA LYS A 70 -14.35 -6.74 -1.00
C LYS A 70 -13.71 -5.36 -0.88
N ALA A 71 -12.82 -5.17 0.09
CA ALA A 71 -12.09 -3.91 0.26
C ALA A 71 -11.14 -3.63 -0.91
N SER A 72 -10.43 -4.65 -1.39
CA SER A 72 -9.53 -4.56 -2.54
C SER A 72 -10.27 -4.16 -3.81
N ASP A 73 -11.46 -4.70 -4.06
CA ASP A 73 -12.27 -4.33 -5.23
C ASP A 73 -12.71 -2.85 -5.15
N ALA A 74 -13.16 -2.40 -3.96
CA ALA A 74 -13.54 -1.01 -3.74
C ALA A 74 -12.35 -0.05 -3.90
N LEU A 75 -11.20 -0.39 -3.31
CA LEU A 75 -9.96 0.40 -3.42
C LEU A 75 -9.45 0.44 -4.87
N GLY A 76 -9.57 -0.66 -5.61
CA GLY A 76 -9.22 -0.72 -7.03
C GLY A 76 -9.98 0.32 -7.86
N ASN A 77 -11.29 0.48 -7.61
CA ASN A 77 -12.10 1.51 -8.26
C ASN A 77 -11.62 2.93 -7.93
N VAL A 78 -11.35 3.20 -6.65
CA VAL A 78 -10.84 4.50 -6.19
C VAL A 78 -9.49 4.83 -6.85
N PHE A 79 -8.55 3.88 -6.88
CA PHE A 79 -7.25 4.07 -7.51
C PHE A 79 -7.36 4.26 -9.03
N GLY A 80 -8.30 3.57 -9.68
CA GLY A 80 -8.62 3.78 -11.08
C GLY A 80 -9.12 5.19 -11.37
N GLU A 81 -10.00 5.72 -10.53
CA GLU A 81 -10.47 7.11 -10.64
C GLU A 81 -9.37 8.13 -10.38
N LEU A 82 -8.54 7.92 -9.36
CA LEU A 82 -7.40 8.79 -9.07
C LEU A 82 -6.42 8.83 -10.25
N THR A 83 -6.09 7.68 -10.83
CA THR A 83 -5.20 7.61 -11.99
C THR A 83 -5.77 8.40 -13.17
N ARG A 84 -7.08 8.31 -13.44
CA ARG A 84 -7.74 9.10 -14.49
C ARG A 84 -7.71 10.60 -14.21
N LYS A 85 -7.98 11.01 -12.97
CA LYS A 85 -7.94 12.43 -12.57
C LYS A 85 -6.52 13.00 -12.71
N SER A 86 -5.50 12.30 -12.21
CA SER A 86 -4.10 12.74 -12.33
C SER A 86 -3.66 12.88 -13.79
N ALA A 87 -4.05 11.96 -14.67
CA ALA A 87 -3.75 12.06 -16.10
C ALA A 87 -4.41 13.29 -16.78
N SER A 88 -5.62 13.65 -16.35
CA SER A 88 -6.32 14.84 -16.85
C SER A 88 -5.76 16.18 -16.33
N ILE A 89 -5.06 16.15 -15.18
CA ILE A 89 -4.41 17.33 -14.60
C ILE A 89 -3.07 17.61 -15.32
N GLY A 90 -2.32 16.57 -15.71
CA GLY A 90 -1.05 16.71 -16.44
C GLY A 90 -1.16 17.34 -17.84
N SER A 91 -2.38 17.52 -18.37
CA SER A 91 -2.66 18.17 -19.66
C SER A 91 -3.20 19.60 -19.53
N ARG A 92 -3.33 20.14 -18.30
CA ARG A 92 -3.73 21.52 -18.04
C ARG A 92 -2.73 22.18 -17.10
N SER A 93 -1.84 23.01 -17.65
CA SER A 93 -1.00 23.91 -16.87
C SER A 93 -1.88 24.90 -16.07
N GLY A 94 -1.94 24.74 -14.75
CA GLY A 94 -2.44 25.69 -13.75
C GLY A 94 -3.80 25.37 -13.11
N PRO A 95 -4.15 25.87 -11.90
CA PRO A 95 -3.36 26.27 -10.74
C PRO A 95 -3.79 25.44 -9.52
N GLN A 96 -3.23 24.25 -9.33
CA GLN A 96 -3.34 23.48 -8.07
C GLN A 96 -2.08 22.61 -7.88
N ASN A 97 -0.90 23.13 -8.23
CA ASN A 97 0.32 22.53 -7.73
C ASN A 97 0.48 23.03 -6.29
N PRO A 98 0.32 22.18 -5.26
CA PRO A 98 0.50 22.59 -3.86
C PRO A 98 1.93 23.05 -3.54
N PHE A 99 2.86 22.87 -4.50
CA PHE A 99 4.23 23.37 -4.45
C PHE A 99 4.46 24.60 -5.34
N ALA A 100 3.43 25.19 -5.96
CA ALA A 100 3.59 26.38 -6.81
C ALA A 100 3.97 27.66 -6.04
N GLU A 101 3.74 27.68 -4.73
CA GLU A 101 4.03 28.83 -3.85
C GLU A 101 5.21 28.60 -2.92
N ILE A 102 5.94 27.48 -3.05
CA ILE A 102 7.09 27.17 -2.18
C ILE A 102 8.34 27.85 -2.76
N SER A 103 8.90 28.80 -2.00
CA SER A 103 10.17 29.47 -2.29
C SER A 103 11.36 28.62 -1.87
N ASP A 104 12.54 28.87 -2.43
CA ASP A 104 13.80 28.30 -1.94
C ASP A 104 14.02 28.67 -0.45
N ASP A 105 13.57 29.87 -0.03
CA ASP A 105 13.60 30.30 1.38
C ASP A 105 12.75 29.41 2.29
N ASP A 106 11.62 28.88 1.81
CA ASP A 106 10.77 27.96 2.58
C ASP A 106 11.43 26.58 2.74
N ILE A 107 12.27 26.19 1.77
CA ILE A 107 13.04 24.94 1.81
C ILE A 107 14.19 25.06 2.81
N ASP A 108 14.92 26.18 2.80
CA ASP A 108 16.05 26.41 3.71
C ASP A 108 15.61 26.45 5.19
N ASN A 109 14.42 27.00 5.46
CA ASN A 109 13.83 27.00 6.81
C ASN A 109 13.43 25.60 7.32
N LEU A 110 13.33 24.59 6.45
CA LEU A 110 12.94 23.23 6.84
C LEU A 110 14.09 22.43 7.49
N PHE A 111 15.33 22.87 7.28
CA PHE A 111 16.55 22.23 7.77
C PHE A 111 17.28 23.04 8.86
N SER A 112 16.70 24.17 9.26
CA SER A 112 17.22 25.12 10.26
C SER A 112 16.73 24.82 11.67
#